data_AF-A0A2A4ZCF0-F1
#
_entry.id   AF-A0A2A4ZCF0-F1
#
_cell.length_a   1.000
_cell.length_b   1.000
_cell.length_c   1.000
_cell.angle_alpha   90.00
_cell.angle_beta   90.00
_cell.angle_gamma   90.00
#
_symmetry.space_group_name_H-M   'P 1'
#
loop_
_entity.id
_entity.type
_entity.pdbx_description
1 polymer ?
#
loop_
_entity_poly.entity_id
_entity_poly.type
_entity_poly.pdbx_seq_one_letter_code
_entity_poly.pdbx_strand_id
1 'polypeptide(L)' 'MKTTELLQVAERLEERIVGANTAGRQSMQPEFNQVLSRLRASGTPVPSRLLRLDRALGEEAIEAYFDNFPV' A
#
# COMPACT_ATOMS: atom_id res chain seq x y z
N MET A 1 -15.84 11.20 1.70
CA MET A 1 -15.53 10.28 0.59
C MET A 1 -16.47 9.09 0.67
N LYS A 2 -17.12 8.77 -0.43
CA LYS A 2 -17.89 7.53 -0.59
C LYS A 2 -16.91 6.36 -0.72
N THR A 3 -17.31 5.18 -0.27
CA THR A 3 -16.52 3.94 -0.38
C THR A 3 -15.98 3.71 -1.79
N THR A 4 -16.77 3.98 -2.82
CA THR A 4 -16.38 3.83 -4.23
C THR A 4 -15.17 4.69 -4.59
N GLU A 5 -15.09 5.91 -4.03
CA GLU A 5 -13.95 6.81 -4.27
C GLU A 5 -12.68 6.27 -3.60
N LEU A 6 -12.80 5.71 -2.38
CA LEU A 6 -11.67 5.08 -1.69
C LEU A 6 -11.15 3.86 -2.45
N LEU A 7 -12.04 3.06 -3.05
CA LEU A 7 -11.66 1.90 -3.84
C LEU A 7 -10.91 2.33 -5.11
N GLN A 8 -11.43 3.34 -5.84
CA GLN A 8 -10.76 3.89 -7.02
C GLN A 8 -9.38 4.47 -6.70
N VAL A 9 -9.25 5.15 -5.56
CA VAL A 9 -7.94 5.66 -5.11
C VAL A 9 -6.99 4.50 -4.81
N ALA A 10 -7.46 3.44 -4.14
CA ALA A 10 -6.65 2.27 -3.84
C ALA A 10 -6.17 1.54 -5.10
N GLU A 11 -7.03 1.40 -6.11
CA GLU A 11 -6.69 0.79 -7.40
C GLU A 11 -5.67 1.64 -8.16
N ARG A 12 -5.84 2.96 -8.18
CA ARG A 12 -4.88 3.86 -8.82
C ARG A 12 -3.51 3.84 -8.11
N LEU A 13 -3.50 3.72 -6.79
CA LEU A 13 -2.26 3.55 -6.03
C LEU A 13 -1.61 2.20 -6.34
N GLU A 14 -2.38 1.12 -6.44
CA GLU A 14 -1.88 -0.20 -6.86
C GLU A 14 -1.16 -0.11 -8.21
N GLU A 15 -1.78 0.48 -9.24
CA GLU A 15 -1.15 0.64 -10.56
C GLU A 15 0.16 1.43 -10.50
N ARG A 16 0.19 2.52 -9.73
CA ARG A 16 1.38 3.35 -9.56
C ARG A 16 2.49 2.61 -8.82
N ILE A 17 2.15 1.85 -7.78
CA ILE A 17 3.09 1.09 -6.97
C ILE A 17 3.70 -0.05 -7.80
N VAL A 18 2.89 -0.79 -8.55
CA VAL A 18 3.35 -1.88 -9.43
C VAL A 18 4.36 -1.36 -10.47
N GLY A 19 4.10 -0.18 -11.04
CA GLY A 19 5.00 0.47 -12.00
C GLY A 19 6.18 1.26 -11.38
N ALA A 20 6.22 1.45 -10.06
CA ALA A 20 7.26 2.21 -9.39
C ALA A 20 8.48 1.36 -9.01
N ASN A 21 9.63 2.03 -8.90
CA ASN A 21 10.82 1.47 -8.26
C ASN A 21 10.68 1.47 -6.73
N THR A 22 11.61 0.82 -6.01
CA THR A 22 11.57 0.66 -4.56
C THR A 22 11.36 1.98 -3.80
N ALA A 23 12.07 3.05 -4.17
CA ALA A 23 11.91 4.36 -3.54
C ALA A 23 10.51 4.96 -3.78
N GLY A 24 9.97 4.82 -4.99
CA GLY A 24 8.61 5.25 -5.31
C GLY A 24 7.56 4.45 -4.55
N ARG A 25 7.75 3.13 -4.41
CA ARG A 25 6.88 2.24 -3.62
C ARG A 25 6.86 2.63 -2.15
N GLN A 26 8.03 2.84 -1.55
CA GLN A 26 8.17 3.27 -0.15
C GLN A 26 7.48 4.63 0.10
N SER A 27 7.60 5.58 -0.84
CA SER A 27 6.92 6.87 -0.72
C SER A 27 5.39 6.76 -0.78
N MET A 28 4.85 5.77 -1.50
CA MET A 28 3.40 5.58 -1.67
C MET A 28 2.78 4.65 -0.64
N GLN A 29 3.59 3.82 0.04
CA GLN A 29 3.13 2.85 1.03
C GLN A 29 2.33 3.49 2.18
N PRO A 30 2.74 4.63 2.79
CA PRO A 30 1.94 5.27 3.84
C PRO A 30 0.56 5.73 3.35
N GLU A 31 0.49 6.27 2.13
CA GLU A 31 -0.76 6.70 1.49
C GLU A 31 -1.67 5.50 1.23
N PHE A 32 -1.11 4.42 0.68
CA PHE A 32 -1.82 3.17 0.43
C PHE A 32 -2.42 2.59 1.71
N ASN A 33 -1.64 2.53 2.79
CA ASN A 33 -2.08 2.01 4.08
C ASN A 33 -3.22 2.85 4.70
N GLN A 34 -3.18 4.18 4.55
CA GLN A 34 -4.27 5.06 4.99
C GLN A 34 -5.57 4.79 4.23
N VAL A 35 -5.49 4.59 2.92
CA VAL A 35 -6.68 4.29 2.09
C VAL A 35 -7.27 2.93 2.46
N LEU A 36 -6.43 1.91 2.65
CA LEU A 36 -6.88 0.59 3.10
C LEU A 36 -7.52 0.62 4.50
N SER A 37 -6.93 1.38 5.43
CA SER A 37 -7.50 1.57 6.77
C SER A 37 -8.89 2.22 6.70
N ARG A 38 -9.06 3.24 5.84
CA ARG A 38 -10.36 3.89 5.61
C ARG A 38 -11.37 2.95 4.95
N LEU A 39 -10.95 2.11 4.00
CA LEU A 39 -11.81 1.07 3.41
C LEU A 39 -12.30 0.09 4.47
N ARG A 40 -11.40 -0.42 5.33
CA ARG A 40 -11.77 -1.30 6.46
C ARG A 40 -12.73 -0.59 7.42
N ALA A 41 -12.45 0.66 7.78
CA ALA A 41 -13.29 1.46 8.67
C ALA A 41 -14.69 1.74 8.09
N SER A 42 -14.81 1.79 6.76
CA SER A 42 -16.10 1.94 6.06
C SER A 42 -16.95 0.66 6.04
N GLY A 43 -16.47 -0.44 6.63
CA GLY A 43 -17.14 -1.75 6.61
C GLY A 43 -17.09 -2.45 5.25
N THR A 44 -16.28 -1.94 4.32
CA THR A 44 -16.18 -2.49 2.96
C THR A 44 -15.06 -3.52 2.89
N PRO A 45 -15.33 -4.71 2.34
CA PRO A 45 -14.30 -5.72 2.16
C PRO A 45 -13.21 -5.21 1.21
N VAL A 46 -11.96 -5.26 1.68
CA VAL A 46 -10.79 -4.90 0.87
C VAL A 46 -10.49 -6.05 -0.10
N PRO A 47 -10.37 -5.79 -1.42
CA PRO A 47 -9.97 -6.81 -2.38
C PRO A 47 -8.65 -7.51 -2.03
N SER A 48 -8.59 -8.83 -2.24
CA SER A 48 -7.41 -9.64 -1.91
C SER A 48 -6.15 -9.23 -2.68
N ARG A 49 -6.27 -8.59 -3.85
CA ARG A 49 -5.12 -8.02 -4.58
C ARG A 49 -4.42 -6.92 -3.78
N LEU A 50 -5.20 -6.03 -3.16
CA LEU A 50 -4.67 -4.90 -2.38
C LEU A 50 -4.05 -5.37 -1.07
N LEU A 51 -4.64 -6.39 -0.43
CA LEU A 51 -4.06 -7.01 0.76
C LEU A 51 -2.72 -7.70 0.47
N ARG A 52 -2.59 -8.33 -0.70
CA ARG A 52 -1.31 -8.92 -1.13
C ARG A 52 -0.26 -7.85 -1.38
N LEU A 53 -0.65 -6.73 -2.00
CA LEU A 53 0.25 -5.61 -2.22
C LEU A 53 0.72 -4.97 -0.91
N ASP A 54 -0.19 -4.73 0.03
CA ASP A 54 0.10 -4.22 1.38
C ASP A 54 1.17 -5.07 2.08
N ARG A 55 0.98 -6.40 2.03
CA ARG A 55 1.94 -7.35 2.60
C ARG A 55 3.31 -7.29 1.90
N ALA A 56 3.33 -7.30 0.57
CA ALA A 56 4.57 -7.24 -0.21
C ALA A 56 5.37 -5.96 0.10
N LEU A 57 4.69 -4.81 0.19
CA LEU A 57 5.32 -3.55 0.58
C LEU A 57 5.84 -3.59 2.01
N GLY A 58 5.11 -4.24 2.92
CA GLY A 58 5.55 -4.43 4.31
C GLY A 58 6.83 -5.25 4.40
N GLU A 59 6.93 -6.33 3.63
CA GLU A 59 8.12 -7.18 3.53
C GLU A 59 9.29 -6.39 2.89
N GLU A 60 9.08 -5.66 1.79
CA GLU A 60 10.08 -4.78 1.17
C GLU A 60 10.62 -3.70 2.14
N ALA A 61 9.73 -3.11 2.95
CA ALA A 61 10.12 -2.11 3.93
C ALA A 61 11.02 -2.72 5.02
N ILE A 62 10.67 -3.91 5.52
CA ILE A 62 11.46 -4.63 6.52
C ILE A 62 12.86 -4.93 5.97
N GLU A 63 12.98 -5.44 4.74
CA GLU A 63 14.28 -5.70 4.11
C GLU A 63 15.13 -4.42 3.97
N ALA A 64 14.52 -3.32 3.53
CA ALA A 64 15.21 -2.03 3.43
C ALA A 64 15.68 -1.48 4.79
N TYR A 65 14.97 -1.80 5.89
CA TYR A 65 15.42 -1.46 7.23
C TYR A 65 16.65 -2.29 7.66
N PHE A 66 16.75 -3.56 7.25
CA PHE A 66 17.88 -4.42 7.59
C PHE A 66 19.15 -4.06 6.80
N ASP A 67 19.03 -3.69 5.52
CA ASP A 67 20.17 -3.26 4.69
C ASP A 67 20.84 -1.96 5.20
N ASN A 68 20.12 -1.16 5.99
CA ASN A 68 20.61 0.14 6.48
C ASN A 68 21.15 0.10 7.91
N PHE A 69 21.30 -1.07 8.52
CA PHE A 69 22.05 -1.20 9.77
C PHE A 69 23.54 -1.40 9.46
N PRO A 70 24.43 -0.42 9.76
CA PRO A 70 25.85 -0.68 9.76
C PRO A 70 26.17 -1.67 10.88
N VAL A 71 26.91 -2.72 10.55
CA VAL A 71 27.62 -3.53 11.56
C VAL A 71 28.67 -2.70 12.28
#